data_AF-A0A1W6NZG5-F1
#
_entry.id   AF-A0A1W6NZG5-F1
#
_cell.length_a   1.000
_cell.length_b   1.000
_cell.length_c   1.000
_cell.angle_alpha   90.00
_cell.angle_beta   90.00
_cell.angle_gamma   90.00
#
_symmetry.space_group_name_H-M   'P 1'
#
loop_
_entity.id
_entity.type
_entity.pdbx_description
1 polymer ?
#
loop_
_entity_poly.entity_id
_entity_poly.type
_entity_poly.pdbx_seq_one_letter_code
_entity_poly.pdbx_strand_id
1 'polypeptide(L)'
;MSPRKISARTHKLEVLSYRQHFNAVWQRIMTENFETPAEAAVFFGVDPSTAENWFDGRNAPQGWGVGWLLRNPETRAFAIDALAGAA
;
A
#
# COMPACT_ATOMS: atom_id res chain seq x y z
N MET A 1 13.41 29.09 -23.32
CA MET A 1 13.82 28.26 -22.17
C MET A 1 13.30 26.85 -22.40
N SER A 2 14.18 25.85 -22.50
CA SER A 2 13.79 24.44 -22.67
C SER A 2 13.47 23.83 -21.30
N PRO A 3 12.38 23.05 -21.13
CA PRO A 3 12.13 22.34 -19.88
C PRO A 3 13.31 21.41 -19.60
N ARG A 4 13.97 21.59 -18.45
CA ARG A 4 15.05 20.72 -18.01
C ARG A 4 14.52 19.28 -18.00
N LYS A 5 14.99 18.45 -18.95
CA LYS A 5 14.80 17.00 -18.91
C LYS A 5 15.24 16.53 -17.53
N ILE A 6 14.33 15.97 -16.76
CA ILE A 6 14.65 15.35 -15.46
C ILE A 6 15.76 14.34 -15.75
N SER A 7 16.96 14.67 -15.30
CA SER A 7 18.17 13.90 -15.54
C SER A 7 17.98 12.51 -14.95
N ALA A 8 17.92 11.49 -15.81
CA ALA A 8 17.88 10.08 -15.44
C ALA A 8 19.06 9.65 -14.53
N ARG A 9 20.07 10.51 -14.36
CA ARG A 9 21.28 10.27 -13.55
C ARG A 9 21.15 10.74 -12.09
N THR A 10 20.18 11.59 -11.77
CA THR A 10 20.06 12.22 -10.44
C THR A 10 19.15 11.44 -9.47
N HIS A 11 18.29 10.55 -9.97
CA HIS A 11 17.37 9.73 -9.16
C HIS A 11 17.97 8.43 -8.61
N LYS A 12 19.30 8.34 -8.55
CA LYS A 12 20.05 7.19 -8.02
C LYS A 12 20.34 7.33 -6.51
N LEU A 13 19.51 8.08 -5.79
CA LEU A 13 19.31 7.84 -4.36
C LEU A 13 18.50 6.55 -4.25
N GLU A 14 18.68 5.80 -3.18
CA GLU A 14 18.03 4.52 -2.86
C GLU A 14 16.50 4.67 -2.68
N VAL A 15 15.81 5.12 -3.72
CA VAL A 15 14.38 5.36 -3.73
C VAL A 15 13.76 4.08 -4.26
N LEU A 16 13.11 3.33 -3.37
CA LEU A 16 12.19 2.27 -3.76
C LEU A 16 11.33 2.77 -4.93
N SER A 17 11.20 1.97 -5.98
CA SER A 17 10.20 2.27 -7.00
C SER A 17 8.84 2.47 -6.32
N TYR A 18 7.98 3.32 -6.87
CA TYR A 18 6.64 3.58 -6.28
C TYR A 18 5.93 2.29 -5.87
N ARG A 19 6.05 1.22 -6.68
CA ARG A 19 5.51 -0.10 -6.38
C ARG A 19 6.09 -0.72 -5.10
N GLN A 20 7.40 -0.66 -4.91
CA GLN A 20 8.04 -1.18 -3.70
C GLN A 20 7.65 -0.34 -2.47
N HIS A 21 7.59 0.99 -2.60
CA HIS A 21 7.13 1.85 -1.52
C HIS A 21 5.67 1.54 -1.14
N PHE A 22 4.79 1.43 -2.13
CA PHE A 22 3.38 1.12 -1.91
C PHE A 22 3.19 -0.27 -1.28
N ASN A 23 3.95 -1.28 -1.71
CA ASN A 23 3.93 -2.60 -1.05
C ASN A 23 4.29 -2.50 0.43
N ALA A 24 5.31 -1.71 0.80
CA ALA A 24 5.72 -1.54 2.19
C ALA A 24 4.66 -0.81 3.03
N VAL A 25 4.06 0.26 2.50
CA VAL A 25 2.97 0.98 3.17
C VAL A 25 1.75 0.06 3.35
N TRP A 26 1.39 -0.69 2.31
CA TRP A 26 0.28 -1.62 2.39
C TRP A 26 0.54 -2.72 3.41
N GLN A 27 1.72 -3.33 3.40
CA GLN A 27 2.12 -4.32 4.40
C GLN A 27 1.95 -3.78 5.82
N ARG A 28 2.40 -2.55 6.08
CA ARG A 28 2.24 -1.90 7.39
C ARG A 28 0.77 -1.79 7.79
N ILE A 29 -0.10 -1.33 6.88
CA ILE A 29 -1.56 -1.31 7.10
C ILE A 29 -2.06 -2.70 7.49
N MET A 30 -1.63 -3.75 6.79
CA MET A 30 -2.07 -5.11 7.10
C MET A 30 -1.63 -5.55 8.49
N THR A 31 -0.34 -5.41 8.81
CA THR A 31 0.24 -5.92 10.05
C THR A 31 -0.13 -5.10 11.28
N GLU A 32 -0.54 -3.84 11.12
CA GLU A 32 -0.99 -2.99 12.24
C GLU A 32 -2.48 -3.14 12.55
N ASN A 33 -3.30 -3.62 11.61
CA ASN A 33 -4.76 -3.64 11.75
C ASN A 33 -5.36 -5.04 11.81
N PHE A 34 -4.60 -6.07 11.46
CA PHE A 34 -5.04 -7.45 11.47
C PHE A 34 -4.02 -8.32 12.20
N GLU A 35 -4.49 -9.20 13.07
CA GLU A 35 -3.61 -10.11 13.82
C GLU A 35 -3.12 -11.24 12.91
N THR A 36 -3.96 -11.66 11.96
CA THR A 36 -3.63 -12.74 11.02
C THR A 36 -3.98 -12.39 9.56
N PRO A 37 -3.26 -12.97 8.57
CA PRO A 37 -3.65 -12.85 7.17
C PRO A 37 -5.07 -13.34 6.88
N ALA A 38 -5.56 -14.34 7.63
CA ALA A 38 -6.90 -14.89 7.46
C ALA A 38 -8.01 -13.89 7.79
N GLU A 39 -7.86 -13.11 8.86
CA GLU A 39 -8.80 -12.03 9.20
C GLU A 39 -8.89 -10.99 8.09
N ALA A 40 -7.73 -10.61 7.54
CA ALA A 40 -7.70 -9.65 6.47
C ALA A 40 -8.27 -10.21 5.15
N ALA A 41 -8.06 -11.50 4.88
CA ALA A 41 -8.67 -12.18 3.73
C ALA A 41 -10.21 -12.13 3.81
N VAL A 42 -10.78 -12.40 4.98
CA VAL A 42 -12.22 -12.30 5.23
C VAL A 42 -12.69 -10.86 5.08
N PHE A 43 -11.98 -9.90 5.67
CA PHE A 43 -12.33 -8.49 5.62
C PHE A 43 -12.35 -7.92 4.19
N PHE A 44 -11.31 -8.18 3.41
CA PHE A 44 -11.19 -7.69 2.03
C PHE A 44 -11.91 -8.57 1.00
N GLY A 45 -12.41 -9.75 1.39
CA GLY A 45 -13.05 -10.70 0.48
C GLY A 45 -12.10 -11.27 -0.56
N VAL A 46 -10.87 -11.60 -0.16
CA VAL A 46 -9.83 -12.16 -1.04
C VAL A 46 -9.44 -13.56 -0.62
N ASP A 47 -8.71 -14.25 -1.50
CA ASP A 47 -8.11 -15.53 -1.18
C ASP A 47 -7.07 -15.40 -0.04
N PRO A 48 -6.98 -16.36 0.89
CA PRO A 48 -5.99 -16.33 1.98
C PRO A 48 -4.55 -16.12 1.49
N SER A 49 -4.15 -16.73 0.38
CA SER A 49 -2.80 -16.56 -0.18
C SER A 49 -2.55 -15.12 -0.67
N THR A 50 -3.60 -14.40 -1.08
CA THR A 50 -3.47 -12.98 -1.45
C THR A 50 -3.20 -12.14 -0.21
N ALA A 51 -3.92 -12.37 0.87
CA ALA A 51 -3.68 -11.67 2.13
C ALA A 51 -2.30 -12.01 2.73
N GLU A 52 -1.85 -13.26 2.65
CA GLU A 52 -0.50 -13.66 3.05
C GLU A 52 0.57 -12.89 2.25
N ASN A 53 0.39 -12.76 0.93
CA ASN A 53 1.32 -11.98 0.11
C ASN A 53 1.35 -10.49 0.49
N TRP A 54 0.24 -9.94 0.98
CA TRP A 54 0.19 -8.55 1.49
C TRP A 54 0.90 -8.43 2.84
N PHE A 55 0.70 -9.38 3.74
CA PHE A 55 1.39 -9.47 5.03
C PHE A 55 2.90 -9.63 4.87
N ASP A 56 3.34 -10.38 3.87
CA ASP A 56 4.76 -10.56 3.54
C ASP A 56 5.35 -9.39 2.74
N GLY A 57 4.55 -8.40 2.33
CA GLY A 57 4.98 -7.28 1.49
C GLY A 57 5.37 -7.66 0.05
N ARG A 58 5.06 -8.89 -0.39
CA ARG A 58 5.39 -9.39 -1.74
C ARG A 58 4.62 -8.63 -2.81
N ASN A 59 3.36 -8.29 -2.53
CA ASN A 59 2.53 -7.46 -3.38
C ASN A 59 1.53 -6.65 -2.55
N ALA A 60 0.71 -5.85 -3.23
CA ALA A 60 -0.33 -5.00 -2.67
C ALA A 60 -1.54 -5.03 -3.63
N PRO A 61 -2.75 -4.64 -3.18
CA PRO A 61 -3.93 -4.65 -4.01
C PRO A 61 -3.81 -3.70 -5.19
N GLN A 62 -4.48 -4.05 -6.29
CA GLN A 62 -4.59 -3.17 -7.44
C GLN A 62 -5.81 -2.28 -7.32
N GLY A 63 -5.66 -1.05 -6.83
CA GLY A 63 -6.65 0.04 -6.89
C GLY A 63 -7.96 -0.18 -6.11
N TRP A 64 -8.62 -1.32 -6.28
CA TRP A 64 -9.88 -1.67 -5.66
C TRP A 64 -9.78 -1.81 -4.13
N GLY A 65 -8.68 -2.36 -3.61
CA GLY A 65 -8.48 -2.51 -2.15
C GLY A 65 -8.33 -1.15 -1.45
N VAL A 66 -7.57 -0.25 -2.07
CA VAL A 66 -7.48 1.16 -1.64
C VAL A 66 -8.84 1.85 -1.78
N GLY A 67 -9.51 1.67 -2.91
CA GLY A 67 -10.84 2.22 -3.15
C GLY A 67 -11.89 1.69 -2.16
N TRP A 68 -11.75 0.46 -1.69
CA TRP A 68 -12.61 -0.11 -0.65
C TRP A 68 -12.41 0.64 0.67
N LEU A 69 -11.17 0.79 1.15
CA LEU A 69 -10.88 1.53 2.40
C LEU A 69 -11.35 2.98 2.33
N LEU A 70 -11.15 3.65 1.20
CA LEU A 70 -11.58 5.04 1.03
C LEU A 70 -13.11 5.19 0.96
N ARG A 71 -13.84 4.18 0.48
CA ARG A 71 -15.31 4.25 0.41
C ARG A 71 -15.97 4.07 1.77
N ASN A 72 -15.40 3.25 2.64
CA ASN A 72 -15.94 2.93 3.95
C ASN A 72 -15.59 4.01 4.99
N PRO A 73 -16.58 4.74 5.55
CA PRO A 73 -16.34 5.88 6.45
C PRO A 73 -15.44 5.54 7.66
N GLU A 74 -15.58 4.34 8.20
CA GLU A 74 -14.86 3.85 9.37
C GLU A 74 -13.37 3.59 9.12
N THR A 75 -12.97 3.31 7.87
CA THR A 75 -11.56 3.06 7.50
C THR A 75 -10.93 4.21 6.73
N ARG A 76 -11.74 5.16 6.22
CA ARG A 76 -11.28 6.23 5.34
C ARG A 76 -10.19 7.12 5.95
N ALA A 77 -10.39 7.61 7.17
CA ALA A 77 -9.46 8.55 7.80
C ALA A 77 -8.07 7.91 7.99
N PHE A 78 -8.06 6.72 8.59
CA PHE A 78 -6.85 5.92 8.74
C PHE A 78 -6.18 5.62 7.39
N ALA A 79 -6.94 5.22 6.39
CA ALA A 79 -6.39 4.90 5.07
C ALA A 79 -5.74 6.13 4.41
N ILE A 80 -6.31 7.33 4.59
CA ILE A 80 -5.70 8.57 4.11
C ILE A 80 -4.38 8.85 4.85
N ASP A 81 -4.36 8.75 6.17
CA ASP A 81 -3.17 9.05 6.97
C ASP A 81 -2.02 8.07 6.66
N ALA A 82 -2.33 6.78 6.59
CA ALA A 82 -1.37 5.73 6.26
C ALA A 82 -0.80 5.90 4.83
N LEU A 83 -1.64 6.23 3.85
CA LEU A 83 -1.21 6.44 2.46
C LEU A 83 -0.50 7.77 2.24
N ALA A 84 -0.83 8.80 3.01
CA ALA A 84 -0.15 10.10 2.98
C ALA A 84 1.21 10.06 3.70
N GLY A 85 1.52 8.99 4.43
CA GLY A 85 2.75 8.85 5.21
C GLY A 85 2.77 9.71 6.48
N ALA A 86 1.59 10.04 7.03
CA ALA A 86 1.45 10.82 8.25
C ALA A 86 1.37 9.96 9.53
N ALA A 87 1.38 8.63 9.38
CA ALA A 87 1.25 7.62 10.44
C ALA A 87 2.59 6.97 10.82
#